data_AF-A0A8H7HR96-F1
#
_entry.id   AF-A0A8H7HR96-F1
#
_cell.length_a   1.000
_cell.length_b   1.000
_cell.length_c   1.000
_cell.angle_alpha   90.00
_cell.angle_beta   90.00
_cell.angle_gamma   90.00
#
_symmetry.space_group_name_H-M   'P 1'
#
loop_
_entity.id
_entity.type
_entity.pdbx_description
1 polymer ?
#
loop_
_entity_poly.entity_id
_entity_poly.type
_entity_poly.pdbx_seq_one_letter_code
_entity_poly.pdbx_strand_id
1 'polypeptide(L)'
;MLIGSVYSYAQYRWRVFVNGLKAAFPNSGFQYIATTYPSTTLSPAYTHIDWHQYNVPKWFIDHALEYDTYPRNGAQVFVGEYAVTSTNPSCIFGPPSCGRLEYPTLQGAVAEAAYMTGLERNSDVVFASTYAPTLQNINGHQWTPDVITFDAGSMVKSASYYAQQMFGSNMGTHVLKTSPAPSASVPLHWVASHDAANKIVYLKASNTGTSSFTGTFALDFPITGQSTATLLTAGAPGTFNTLSNPNAVVPQTSNLNVGSGATSFTYNFPPQSVAVFKLPVGW
;
A
#
# COMPACT_ATOMS: atom_id res chain seq x y z
N MET A 1 13.22 19.16 2.21
CA MET A 1 13.94 18.41 3.26
C MET A 1 15.30 19.06 3.46
N LEU A 2 15.61 19.62 4.64
CA LEU A 2 16.97 20.10 4.95
C LEU A 2 17.84 18.87 5.23
N ILE A 3 18.63 18.47 4.25
CA ILE A 3 19.57 17.34 4.32
C ILE A 3 20.68 17.73 5.30
N GLY A 4 20.50 17.37 6.56
CA GLY A 4 21.52 17.45 7.60
C GLY A 4 21.61 16.10 8.29
N SER A 5 22.78 15.76 8.83
CA SER A 5 23.00 14.48 9.52
C SER A 5 21.96 14.24 10.61
N VAL A 6 21.64 12.97 10.88
CA VAL A 6 20.79 12.54 12.02
C VAL A 6 21.28 13.18 13.32
N TYR A 7 22.60 13.37 13.47
CA TYR A 7 23.21 14.06 14.60
C TYR A 7 22.68 15.49 14.77
N SER A 8 22.77 16.34 13.74
CA SER A 8 22.25 17.72 13.82
C SER A 8 20.73 17.77 14.01
N TYR A 9 20.01 16.78 13.48
CA TYR A 9 18.56 16.67 13.63
C TYR A 9 18.18 16.50 15.10
N ALA A 10 18.75 15.48 15.74
CA ALA A 10 18.50 15.13 17.13
C ALA A 10 19.08 16.15 18.11
N GLN A 11 20.27 16.70 17.81
CA GLN A 11 20.97 17.60 18.72
C GLN A 11 20.24 18.94 18.90
N TYR A 12 19.72 19.53 17.80
CA TYR A 12 19.08 20.85 17.91
C TYR A 12 17.97 21.13 16.92
N ARG A 13 18.03 20.66 15.66
CA ARG A 13 17.08 21.12 14.63
C ARG A 13 15.65 20.77 15.01
N TRP A 14 15.38 19.51 15.36
CA TRP A 14 14.04 19.09 15.78
C TRP A 14 13.50 19.99 16.91
N ARG A 15 14.28 20.15 17.99
CA ARG A 15 13.90 20.97 19.14
C ARG A 15 13.58 22.41 18.76
N VAL A 16 14.48 23.04 17.99
CA VAL A 16 14.36 24.46 17.61
C VAL A 16 13.13 24.67 16.74
N PHE A 17 12.91 23.82 15.73
CA PHE A 17 11.76 23.94 14.84
C PHE A 17 10.45 23.63 15.55
N VAL A 18 10.34 22.52 16.27
CA VAL A 18 9.09 22.13 16.93
C VAL A 18 8.72 23.12 18.03
N ASN A 19 9.67 23.53 18.88
CA ASN A 19 9.37 24.49 19.94
C ASN A 19 9.05 25.88 19.36
N GLY A 20 9.81 26.33 18.34
CA GLY A 20 9.56 27.60 17.67
C GLY A 20 8.18 27.65 17.01
N LEU A 21 7.80 26.59 16.29
CA LEU A 21 6.49 26.49 15.65
C LEU A 21 5.35 26.41 16.66
N LYS A 22 5.52 25.67 17.77
CA LYS A 22 4.52 25.65 18.85
C LYS A 22 4.35 27.01 19.51
N ALA A 23 5.45 27.75 19.71
CA ALA A 23 5.40 29.09 20.29
C ALA A 23 4.74 30.10 19.35
N ALA A 24 5.02 30.02 18.04
CA ALA A 24 4.43 30.91 17.04
C ALA A 24 2.95 30.57 16.75
N PHE A 25 2.56 29.30 16.87
CA PHE A 25 1.23 28.81 16.51
C PHE A 25 0.63 27.88 17.59
N PRO A 26 0.37 28.37 18.81
CA PRO A 26 0.03 27.51 19.96
C PRO A 26 -1.29 26.74 19.83
N ASN A 27 -2.22 27.20 18.99
CA ASN A 27 -3.55 26.60 18.80
C ASN A 27 -3.77 26.06 17.37
N SER A 28 -2.70 25.78 16.63
CA SER A 28 -2.81 25.34 15.23
C SER A 28 -3.34 23.91 15.08
N GLY A 29 -3.26 23.09 16.15
CA GLY A 29 -3.54 21.67 16.06
C GLY A 29 -2.52 20.87 15.23
N PHE A 30 -1.33 21.44 14.95
CA PHE A 30 -0.32 20.76 14.13
C PHE A 30 0.18 19.48 14.79
N GLN A 31 0.27 18.44 13.98
CA GLN A 31 1.06 17.24 14.26
C GLN A 31 2.45 17.41 13.64
N TYR A 32 3.50 17.22 14.44
CA TYR A 32 4.88 17.35 14.00
C TYR A 32 5.44 15.96 13.72
N ILE A 33 5.87 15.74 12.47
CA ILE A 33 6.34 14.44 11.98
C ILE A 33 7.87 14.46 11.95
N ALA A 34 8.50 13.56 12.70
CA ALA A 34 9.95 13.37 12.68
C ALA A 34 10.39 12.65 11.40
N THR A 35 11.60 12.93 10.91
CA THR A 35 12.14 12.36 9.66
C THR A 35 13.48 11.65 9.88
N THR A 36 13.69 11.12 11.09
CA THR A 36 14.86 10.30 11.46
C THR A 36 14.50 8.82 11.44
N TYR A 37 15.45 7.94 11.76
CA TYR A 37 15.11 6.55 12.09
C TYR A 37 14.27 6.47 13.38
N PRO A 38 13.31 5.53 13.49
CA PRO A 38 12.50 5.33 14.70
C PRO A 38 13.32 5.13 15.99
N SER A 39 14.51 4.54 15.88
CA SER A 39 15.45 4.34 16.99
C SER A 39 16.10 5.63 17.52
N THR A 40 15.88 6.78 16.86
CA THR A 40 16.51 8.05 17.25
C THR A 40 15.70 8.73 18.35
N THR A 41 16.29 8.90 19.54
CA THR A 41 15.68 9.69 20.62
C THR A 41 15.71 11.18 20.28
N LEU A 42 14.55 11.84 20.34
CA LEU A 42 14.40 13.28 20.10
C LEU A 42 13.88 14.01 21.35
N SER A 43 14.19 15.31 21.46
CA SER A 43 13.66 16.20 22.49
C SER A 43 13.08 17.46 21.83
N PRO A 44 11.77 17.76 21.95
CA PRO A 44 10.74 16.93 22.61
C PRO A 44 10.58 15.55 21.93
N ALA A 45 9.98 14.58 22.63
CA ALA A 45 9.70 13.28 22.00
C ALA A 45 8.72 13.48 20.83
N TYR A 46 8.93 12.74 19.73
CA TYR A 46 8.00 12.76 18.60
C TYR A 46 6.80 11.87 18.89
N THR A 47 5.66 12.22 18.31
CA THR A 47 4.45 11.38 18.32
C THR A 47 4.14 10.82 16.93
N HIS A 48 4.74 11.39 15.87
CA HIS A 48 4.58 10.94 14.50
C HIS A 48 5.97 10.87 13.86
N ILE A 49 6.18 9.87 13.01
CA ILE A 49 7.43 9.70 12.27
C ILE A 49 7.14 9.30 10.83
N ASP A 50 7.95 9.80 9.90
CA ASP A 50 7.89 9.47 8.48
C ASP A 50 8.91 8.38 8.15
N TRP A 51 8.44 7.31 7.52
CA TRP A 51 9.21 6.15 7.10
C TRP A 51 9.18 6.00 5.59
N HIS A 52 10.37 5.87 4.98
CA HIS A 52 10.54 5.80 3.54
C HIS A 52 11.16 4.48 3.13
N GLN A 53 10.65 3.87 2.07
CA GLN A 53 11.17 2.59 1.60
C GLN A 53 11.09 2.39 0.09
N TYR A 54 12.26 2.25 -0.53
CA TYR A 54 12.41 1.87 -1.93
C TYR A 54 13.11 0.52 -2.01
N ASN A 55 12.50 -0.49 -2.62
CA ASN A 55 13.06 -1.84 -2.59
C ASN A 55 12.57 -2.74 -3.74
N VAL A 56 12.91 -4.02 -3.66
CA VAL A 56 12.46 -5.06 -4.60
C VAL A 56 11.14 -5.70 -4.17
N PRO A 57 10.38 -6.37 -5.06
CA PRO A 57 9.08 -6.99 -4.71
C PRO A 57 9.16 -7.87 -3.47
N LYS A 58 10.19 -8.71 -3.36
CA LYS A 58 10.38 -9.62 -2.22
C LYS A 58 10.42 -8.90 -0.87
N TRP A 59 11.06 -7.73 -0.80
CA TRP A 59 11.13 -6.99 0.45
C TRP A 59 9.72 -6.58 0.93
N PHE A 60 8.88 -6.06 0.04
CA PHE A 60 7.51 -5.64 0.39
C PHE A 60 6.64 -6.81 0.83
N ILE A 61 6.80 -7.96 0.19
CA ILE A 61 6.12 -9.21 0.57
C ILE A 61 6.57 -9.66 1.96
N ASP A 62 7.88 -9.70 2.21
CA ASP A 62 8.46 -10.12 3.49
C ASP A 62 8.08 -9.16 4.65
N HIS A 63 7.79 -7.89 4.35
CA HIS A 63 7.41 -6.86 5.33
C HIS A 63 5.90 -6.62 5.42
N ALA A 64 5.06 -7.43 4.75
CA ALA A 64 3.60 -7.32 4.83
C ALA A 64 3.02 -7.56 6.25
N LEU A 65 3.81 -8.12 7.16
CA LEU A 65 3.47 -8.33 8.57
C LEU A 65 4.32 -7.48 9.54
N GLU A 66 5.11 -6.53 9.01
CA GLU A 66 6.06 -5.72 9.80
C GLU A 66 5.38 -5.01 10.97
N TYR A 67 4.19 -4.44 10.74
CA TYR A 67 3.51 -3.64 11.74
C TYR A 67 2.69 -4.45 12.75
N ASP A 68 2.49 -5.75 12.53
CA ASP A 68 1.69 -6.62 13.41
C ASP A 68 2.29 -6.70 14.83
N THR A 69 3.61 -6.59 14.94
CA THR A 69 4.35 -6.61 16.22
C THR A 69 4.95 -5.26 16.61
N TYR A 70 4.66 -4.19 15.84
CA TYR A 70 5.18 -2.85 16.13
C TYR A 70 4.66 -2.33 17.49
N PRO A 71 5.46 -1.57 18.26
CA PRO A 71 4.99 -1.06 19.56
C PRO A 71 3.76 -0.15 19.45
N ARG A 72 2.73 -0.43 20.26
CA ARG A 72 1.55 0.44 20.44
C ARG A 72 1.75 1.38 21.63
N ASN A 73 2.74 2.25 21.53
CA ASN A 73 3.16 3.16 22.61
C ASN A 73 2.67 4.61 22.40
N GLY A 74 1.76 4.83 21.44
CA GLY A 74 1.20 6.14 21.11
C GLY A 74 1.94 6.91 20.01
N ALA A 75 3.12 6.45 19.57
CA ALA A 75 3.74 6.97 18.36
C ALA A 75 3.11 6.34 17.11
N GLN A 76 2.82 7.17 16.10
CA GLN A 76 2.25 6.73 14.82
C GLN A 76 3.25 6.91 13.67
N VAL A 77 3.12 6.06 12.65
CA VAL A 77 4.00 6.03 11.48
C VAL A 77 3.23 6.55 10.26
N PHE A 78 3.83 7.49 9.56
CA PHE A 78 3.50 7.83 8.18
C PHE A 78 4.46 7.03 7.29
N VAL A 79 3.97 6.15 6.42
CA VAL A 79 4.81 5.57 5.37
C VAL A 79 4.80 6.52 4.17
N GLY A 80 5.53 7.63 4.28
CA GLY A 80 5.39 8.77 3.37
C GLY A 80 5.97 8.57 1.98
N GLU A 81 6.87 7.61 1.82
CA GLU A 81 7.40 7.24 0.51
C GLU A 81 7.58 5.74 0.45
N TYR A 82 6.94 5.07 -0.52
CA TYR A 82 7.31 3.71 -0.85
C TYR A 82 7.08 3.35 -2.32
N ALA A 83 7.97 2.50 -2.86
CA ALA A 83 7.78 1.91 -4.18
C ALA A 83 8.67 0.67 -4.37
N VAL A 84 8.18 -0.28 -5.15
CA VAL A 84 9.04 -1.26 -5.80
C VAL A 84 9.78 -0.56 -6.93
N THR A 85 11.09 -0.38 -6.77
CA THR A 85 11.91 0.37 -7.74
C THR A 85 12.79 -0.52 -8.61
N SER A 86 13.11 -1.73 -8.15
CA SER A 86 14.08 -2.61 -8.81
C SER A 86 13.70 -4.07 -8.63
N THR A 87 14.25 -4.95 -9.48
CA THR A 87 14.22 -6.41 -9.29
C THR A 87 15.50 -6.95 -8.66
N ASN A 88 16.51 -6.09 -8.45
CA ASN A 88 17.82 -6.48 -7.94
C ASN A 88 18.13 -5.77 -6.60
N PRO A 89 18.19 -6.50 -5.47
CA PRO A 89 18.40 -5.89 -4.16
C PRO A 89 19.81 -5.30 -3.99
N SER A 90 20.78 -5.72 -4.80
CA SER A 90 22.13 -5.15 -4.81
C SER A 90 22.24 -3.88 -5.67
N CYS A 91 21.17 -3.50 -6.37
CA CYS A 91 21.18 -2.37 -7.31
C CYS A 91 19.84 -1.59 -7.29
N ILE A 92 19.31 -1.32 -6.09
CA ILE A 92 17.99 -0.68 -5.91
C ILE A 92 17.88 0.67 -6.62
N PHE A 93 18.95 1.47 -6.60
CA PHE A 93 19.00 2.82 -7.20
C PHE A 93 19.84 2.90 -8.47
N GLY A 94 20.25 1.75 -9.02
CA GLY A 94 21.08 1.73 -10.23
C GLY A 94 20.29 1.96 -11.52
N PRO A 95 20.96 1.78 -12.68
CA PRO A 95 20.32 1.92 -14.00
C PRO A 95 19.42 0.72 -14.35
N PRO A 96 18.56 0.84 -15.40
CA PRO A 96 17.73 -0.26 -15.89
C PRO A 96 18.50 -1.55 -16.19
N SER A 97 19.73 -1.44 -16.69
CA SER A 97 20.60 -2.58 -17.00
C SER A 97 20.94 -3.47 -15.80
N CYS A 98 20.77 -2.99 -14.56
CA CYS A 98 20.99 -3.78 -13.35
C CYS A 98 19.69 -4.13 -12.59
N GLY A 99 18.52 -3.86 -13.16
CA GLY A 99 17.22 -4.27 -12.59
C GLY A 99 16.28 -3.13 -12.20
N ARG A 100 16.66 -1.86 -12.39
CA ARG A 100 15.76 -0.72 -12.17
C ARG A 100 14.53 -0.82 -13.09
N LEU A 101 13.35 -0.59 -12.53
CA LEU A 101 12.10 -0.56 -13.28
C LEU A 101 11.91 0.81 -13.93
N GLU A 102 11.64 0.83 -15.23
CA GLU A 102 11.24 2.07 -15.93
C GLU A 102 9.78 2.45 -15.62
N TYR A 103 8.92 1.44 -15.46
CA TYR A 103 7.50 1.59 -15.14
C TYR A 103 7.10 0.60 -14.05
N PRO A 104 6.07 0.89 -13.23
CA PRO A 104 5.59 -0.07 -12.26
C PRO A 104 4.95 -1.28 -12.95
N THR A 105 5.43 -2.48 -12.61
CA THR A 105 4.98 -3.76 -13.16
C THR A 105 3.86 -4.37 -12.32
N LEU A 106 3.15 -5.37 -12.86
CA LEU A 106 2.19 -6.16 -12.10
C LEU A 106 2.82 -6.77 -10.84
N GLN A 107 4.01 -7.36 -10.94
CA GLN A 107 4.73 -7.91 -9.79
C GLN A 107 5.01 -6.87 -8.71
N GLY A 108 5.41 -5.65 -9.12
CA GLY A 108 5.60 -4.53 -8.19
C GLY A 108 4.29 -4.16 -7.48
N ALA A 109 3.23 -3.95 -8.25
CA ALA A 109 1.91 -3.61 -7.73
C ALA A 109 1.33 -4.69 -6.78
N VAL A 110 1.54 -5.97 -7.08
CA VAL A 110 1.11 -7.11 -6.23
C VAL A 110 1.88 -7.13 -4.92
N ALA A 111 3.20 -6.92 -4.95
CA ALA A 111 4.03 -6.87 -3.76
C ALA A 111 3.71 -5.66 -2.88
N GLU A 112 3.51 -4.49 -3.49
CA GLU A 112 3.04 -3.28 -2.82
C GLU A 112 1.65 -3.48 -2.21
N ALA A 113 0.75 -4.16 -2.91
CA ALA A 113 -0.57 -4.50 -2.37
C ALA A 113 -0.48 -5.44 -1.17
N ALA A 114 0.43 -6.42 -1.17
CA ALA A 114 0.68 -7.26 -0.01
C ALA A 114 1.13 -6.41 1.20
N TYR A 115 2.07 -5.48 0.98
CA TYR A 115 2.50 -4.53 2.01
C TYR A 115 1.33 -3.66 2.52
N MET A 116 0.52 -3.11 1.62
CA MET A 116 -0.66 -2.31 1.97
C MET A 116 -1.69 -3.07 2.80
N THR A 117 -1.82 -4.40 2.66
CA THR A 117 -2.69 -5.17 3.58
C THR A 117 -2.19 -5.09 5.02
N GLY A 118 -0.87 -5.09 5.22
CA GLY A 118 -0.23 -4.88 6.52
C GLY A 118 -0.42 -3.46 7.04
N LEU A 119 -0.28 -2.46 6.17
CA LEU A 119 -0.51 -1.07 6.56
C LEU A 119 -1.95 -0.85 7.04
N GLU A 120 -2.95 -1.32 6.28
CA GLU A 120 -4.36 -1.17 6.64
C GLU A 120 -4.73 -1.96 7.89
N ARG A 121 -4.24 -3.21 8.02
CA ARG A 121 -4.47 -4.05 9.20
C ARG A 121 -3.96 -3.41 10.49
N ASN A 122 -2.89 -2.62 10.38
CA ASN A 122 -2.24 -1.95 11.50
C ASN A 122 -2.43 -0.42 11.43
N SER A 123 -3.59 0.03 10.95
CA SER A 123 -3.92 1.46 10.84
C SER A 123 -4.10 2.17 12.19
N ASP A 124 -4.05 1.43 13.31
CA ASP A 124 -3.87 1.96 14.66
C ASP A 124 -2.47 2.60 14.85
N VAL A 125 -1.44 2.03 14.19
CA VAL A 125 -0.06 2.50 14.21
C VAL A 125 0.28 3.30 12.95
N VAL A 126 -0.10 2.81 11.77
CA VAL A 126 0.19 3.44 10.48
C VAL A 126 -0.97 4.36 10.09
N PHE A 127 -0.83 5.67 10.33
CA PHE A 127 -1.94 6.60 10.12
C PHE A 127 -2.08 7.08 8.67
N ALA A 128 -1.03 6.96 7.87
CA ALA A 128 -1.01 7.35 6.46
C ALA A 128 0.07 6.59 5.69
N SER A 129 -0.11 6.48 4.37
CA SER A 129 0.89 5.90 3.46
C SER A 129 0.78 6.48 2.06
N THR A 130 1.89 6.73 1.38
CA THR A 130 1.92 7.30 0.03
C THR A 130 3.00 6.68 -0.86
N TYR A 131 2.61 6.25 -2.06
CA TYR A 131 3.56 5.85 -3.08
C TYR A 131 4.37 7.07 -3.55
N ALA A 132 5.67 6.90 -3.77
CA ALA A 132 6.50 7.93 -4.37
C ALA A 132 7.45 7.37 -5.44
N PRO A 133 7.75 8.14 -6.51
CA PRO A 133 7.15 9.43 -6.87
C PRO A 133 5.85 9.28 -7.69
N THR A 134 5.04 10.34 -7.74
CA THR A 134 3.69 10.27 -8.34
C THR A 134 3.68 10.49 -9.85
N LEU A 135 4.56 11.33 -10.38
CA LEU A 135 4.45 11.91 -11.72
C LEU A 135 5.77 11.81 -12.49
N GLN A 136 5.70 11.27 -13.71
CA GLN A 136 6.83 11.16 -14.63
C GLN A 136 6.51 11.79 -15.98
N ASN A 137 7.25 12.82 -16.37
CA ASN A 137 7.23 13.32 -17.74
C ASN A 137 8.19 12.47 -18.59
N ILE A 138 7.68 11.79 -19.64
CA ILE A 138 8.52 10.95 -20.51
C ILE A 138 9.64 11.74 -21.18
N ASN A 139 9.45 13.04 -21.39
CA ASN A 139 10.41 13.91 -22.08
C ASN A 139 11.52 14.42 -21.15
N GLY A 140 11.41 14.16 -19.84
CA GLY A 140 12.42 14.57 -18.86
C GLY A 140 12.06 14.12 -17.46
N HIS A 141 12.69 13.05 -17.00
CA HIS A 141 12.54 12.50 -15.66
C HIS A 141 13.92 12.20 -15.04
N GLN A 142 13.97 12.19 -13.71
CA GLN A 142 15.20 11.97 -12.94
C GLN A 142 15.11 10.69 -12.07
N TRP A 143 13.93 10.09 -12.02
CA TRP A 143 13.62 8.90 -11.26
C TRP A 143 12.64 8.03 -12.04
N THR A 144 12.68 6.73 -11.76
CA THR A 144 11.69 5.73 -12.16
C THR A 144 11.58 4.67 -11.06
N PRO A 145 10.53 3.84 -11.03
CA PRO A 145 9.26 4.04 -11.70
C PRO A 145 8.39 5.06 -10.96
N ASP A 146 7.28 5.49 -11.59
CA ASP A 146 6.35 6.49 -11.05
C ASP A 146 4.90 6.06 -11.28
N VAL A 147 3.97 6.58 -10.45
CA VAL A 147 2.55 6.17 -10.47
C VAL A 147 1.86 6.50 -11.80
N ILE A 148 2.07 7.71 -12.32
CA ILE A 148 1.47 8.22 -13.56
C ILE A 148 2.59 8.74 -14.45
N THR A 149 2.67 8.18 -15.66
CA THR A 149 3.58 8.64 -16.70
C THR A 149 2.80 9.45 -17.74
N PHE A 150 3.35 10.57 -18.22
CA PHE A 150 2.65 11.47 -19.13
C PHE A 150 3.57 12.17 -20.13
N ASP A 151 2.98 12.66 -21.20
CA ASP A 151 3.56 13.64 -22.13
C ASP A 151 2.67 14.90 -22.20
N ALA A 152 2.88 15.76 -23.20
CA ALA A 152 2.11 17.00 -23.34
C ALA A 152 0.61 16.80 -23.66
N GLY A 153 0.20 15.62 -24.15
CA GLY A 153 -1.16 15.38 -24.64
C GLY A 153 -1.85 14.17 -24.01
N SER A 154 -1.13 13.31 -23.30
CA SER A 154 -1.62 12.03 -22.82
C SER A 154 -0.97 11.62 -21.50
N MET A 155 -1.66 10.74 -20.77
CA MET A 155 -1.15 10.13 -19.55
C MET A 155 -1.51 8.64 -19.52
N VAL A 156 -0.72 7.87 -18.80
CA VAL A 156 -0.95 6.46 -18.52
C VAL A 156 -0.89 6.19 -17.01
N LYS A 157 -1.83 5.38 -16.54
CA LYS A 157 -1.89 4.89 -15.16
C LYS A 157 -1.11 3.59 -15.07
N SER A 158 -0.14 3.51 -14.17
CA SER A 158 0.66 2.30 -13.96
C SER A 158 -0.13 1.17 -13.30
N ALA A 159 0.46 -0.04 -13.24
CA ALA A 159 -0.10 -1.13 -12.43
C ALA A 159 -0.21 -0.72 -10.95
N SER A 160 0.80 -0.02 -10.40
CA SER A 160 0.78 0.48 -9.03
C SER A 160 -0.29 1.55 -8.80
N TYR A 161 -0.57 2.44 -9.78
CA TYR A 161 -1.73 3.35 -9.70
C TYR A 161 -3.00 2.58 -9.42
N TYR A 162 -3.24 1.48 -10.15
CA TYR A 162 -4.46 0.71 -9.98
C TYR A 162 -4.53 -0.03 -8.66
N ALA A 163 -3.40 -0.54 -8.15
CA ALA A 163 -3.35 -1.10 -6.79
C ALA A 163 -3.67 -0.02 -5.73
N GLN A 164 -3.06 1.15 -5.82
CA GLN A 164 -3.34 2.30 -4.93
C GLN A 164 -4.82 2.71 -5.01
N GLN A 165 -5.36 2.84 -6.22
CA GLN A 165 -6.77 3.18 -6.45
C GLN A 165 -7.70 2.13 -5.85
N MET A 166 -7.41 0.84 -6.06
CA MET A 166 -8.20 -0.26 -5.51
C MET A 166 -8.17 -0.28 -3.98
N PHE A 167 -7.08 0.09 -3.32
CA PHE A 167 -7.05 0.19 -1.87
C PHE A 167 -7.73 1.45 -1.35
N GLY A 168 -7.38 2.62 -1.91
CA GLY A 168 -7.85 3.93 -1.44
C GLY A 168 -9.32 4.21 -1.73
N SER A 169 -9.89 3.65 -2.80
CA SER A 169 -11.32 3.83 -3.14
C SER A 169 -12.25 2.83 -2.43
N ASN A 170 -11.69 1.93 -1.62
CA ASN A 170 -12.42 0.84 -0.96
C ASN A 170 -11.99 0.73 0.51
N MET A 171 -11.96 1.86 1.21
CA MET A 171 -11.46 1.95 2.58
C MET A 171 -12.62 1.88 3.58
N GLY A 172 -12.59 0.88 4.46
CA GLY A 172 -13.53 0.80 5.57
C GLY A 172 -13.18 1.79 6.69
N THR A 173 -14.15 2.02 7.55
CA THR A 173 -14.02 2.80 8.80
C THR A 173 -13.45 1.98 9.97
N HIS A 174 -13.57 0.65 9.92
CA HIS A 174 -13.13 -0.25 10.98
C HIS A 174 -12.43 -1.46 10.37
N VAL A 175 -11.24 -1.82 10.84
CA VAL A 175 -10.58 -3.07 10.44
C VAL A 175 -11.29 -4.24 11.10
N LEU A 176 -11.59 -5.29 10.32
CA LEU A 176 -12.18 -6.53 10.83
C LEU A 176 -11.08 -7.55 11.11
N LYS A 177 -11.20 -8.23 12.26
CA LYS A 177 -10.31 -9.34 12.61
C LYS A 177 -10.59 -10.54 11.72
N THR A 178 -9.54 -11.17 11.20
CA THR A 178 -9.62 -12.44 10.47
C THR A 178 -8.93 -13.56 11.24
N SER A 179 -9.42 -14.79 11.09
CA SER A 179 -8.78 -15.99 11.66
C SER A 179 -8.76 -17.13 10.62
N PRO A 180 -7.59 -17.76 10.34
CA PRO A 180 -6.27 -17.38 10.84
C PRO A 180 -5.86 -15.97 10.42
N ALA A 181 -4.86 -15.39 11.09
CA ALA A 181 -4.24 -14.15 10.64
C ALA A 181 -3.39 -14.41 9.38
N PRO A 182 -3.15 -13.39 8.53
CA PRO A 182 -2.16 -13.48 7.45
C PRO A 182 -0.81 -14.00 7.97
N SER A 183 -0.17 -14.86 7.19
CA SER A 183 1.10 -15.51 7.55
C SER A 183 2.08 -15.43 6.40
N ALA A 184 3.35 -15.21 6.70
CA ALA A 184 4.44 -15.23 5.72
C ALA A 184 4.67 -16.63 5.09
N SER A 185 4.06 -17.68 5.63
CA SER A 185 4.16 -19.05 5.11
C SER A 185 3.26 -19.34 3.90
N VAL A 186 2.36 -18.42 3.55
CA VAL A 186 1.47 -18.56 2.38
C VAL A 186 1.58 -17.33 1.48
N PRO A 187 1.37 -17.47 0.15
CA PRO A 187 1.51 -16.36 -0.78
C PRO A 187 0.32 -15.38 -0.78
N LEU A 188 -0.76 -15.70 -0.08
CA LEU A 188 -1.94 -14.84 -0.01
C LEU A 188 -1.83 -13.90 1.20
N HIS A 189 -1.90 -12.60 0.96
CA HIS A 189 -1.99 -11.56 1.99
C HIS A 189 -3.35 -10.90 1.91
N TRP A 190 -3.98 -10.59 3.04
CA TRP A 190 -5.32 -10.01 3.03
C TRP A 190 -5.56 -9.07 4.21
N VAL A 191 -6.57 -8.22 4.04
CA VAL A 191 -7.17 -7.39 5.09
C VAL A 191 -8.66 -7.26 4.79
N ALA A 192 -9.48 -7.22 5.84
CA ALA A 192 -10.89 -6.90 5.74
C ALA A 192 -11.19 -5.64 6.54
N SER A 193 -12.03 -4.76 6.00
CA SER A 193 -12.48 -3.56 6.67
C SER A 193 -13.96 -3.29 6.40
N HIS A 194 -14.63 -2.67 7.36
CA HIS A 194 -16.05 -2.38 7.33
C HIS A 194 -16.31 -0.89 7.16
N ASP A 195 -17.03 -0.54 6.11
CA ASP A 195 -17.63 0.78 5.92
C ASP A 195 -19.04 0.80 6.50
N ALA A 196 -19.15 1.31 7.73
CA ALA A 196 -20.41 1.35 8.48
C ALA A 196 -21.44 2.32 7.88
N ALA A 197 -21.01 3.35 7.15
CA ALA A 197 -21.94 4.30 6.54
C ALA A 197 -22.65 3.66 5.34
N ASN A 198 -21.90 2.90 4.53
CA ASN A 198 -22.42 2.26 3.33
C ASN A 198 -22.85 0.81 3.55
N LYS A 199 -22.61 0.23 4.73
CA LYS A 199 -22.88 -1.17 5.08
C LYS A 199 -22.20 -2.14 4.12
N ILE A 200 -20.91 -1.91 3.90
CA ILE A 200 -20.08 -2.70 3.00
C ILE A 200 -18.87 -3.23 3.77
N VAL A 201 -18.63 -4.52 3.65
CA VAL A 201 -17.33 -5.11 3.99
C VAL A 201 -16.48 -5.14 2.73
N TYR A 202 -15.30 -4.53 2.81
CA TYR A 202 -14.24 -4.69 1.84
C TYR A 202 -13.31 -5.81 2.30
N LEU A 203 -13.07 -6.80 1.43
CA LEU A 203 -11.98 -7.75 1.58
C LEU A 203 -10.97 -7.46 0.47
N LYS A 204 -9.73 -7.15 0.83
CA LYS A 204 -8.64 -6.91 -0.12
C LYS A 204 -7.63 -8.01 0.05
N ALA A 205 -7.20 -8.62 -1.06
CA ALA A 205 -6.25 -9.70 -1.04
C ALA A 205 -5.24 -9.59 -2.18
N SER A 206 -3.99 -9.97 -1.91
CA SER A 206 -2.89 -10.03 -2.88
C SER A 206 -2.30 -11.44 -2.89
N ASN A 207 -2.34 -12.12 -4.04
CA ASN A 207 -1.63 -13.37 -4.26
C ASN A 207 -0.26 -13.08 -4.87
N THR A 208 0.77 -13.15 -4.05
CA THR A 208 2.17 -12.89 -4.40
C THR A 208 2.87 -14.11 -5.00
N GLY A 209 2.17 -15.23 -5.09
CA GLY A 209 2.68 -16.49 -5.60
C GLY A 209 2.77 -16.56 -7.12
N THR A 210 3.50 -17.55 -7.61
CA THR A 210 3.65 -17.89 -9.03
C THR A 210 2.60 -18.89 -9.52
N SER A 211 1.73 -19.35 -8.63
CA SER A 211 0.61 -20.26 -8.93
C SER A 211 -0.68 -19.68 -8.39
N SER A 212 -1.81 -20.16 -8.92
CA SER A 212 -3.11 -19.79 -8.38
C SER A 212 -3.25 -20.26 -6.93
N PHE A 213 -3.96 -19.47 -6.13
CA PHE A 213 -4.24 -19.77 -4.73
C PHE A 213 -5.75 -19.75 -4.51
N THR A 214 -6.32 -20.83 -3.97
CA THR A 214 -7.75 -20.89 -3.66
C THR A 214 -7.98 -20.55 -2.19
N GLY A 215 -8.67 -19.46 -1.93
CA GLY A 215 -9.08 -19.05 -0.58
C GLY A 215 -10.57 -19.28 -0.35
N THR A 216 -10.93 -19.83 0.81
CA THR A 216 -12.31 -19.88 1.29
C THR A 216 -12.45 -18.92 2.45
N PHE A 217 -13.37 -17.97 2.32
CA PHE A 217 -13.64 -16.93 3.32
C PHE A 217 -14.96 -17.25 4.00
N ALA A 218 -14.92 -17.64 5.27
CA ALA A 218 -16.08 -17.73 6.13
C ALA A 218 -16.34 -16.38 6.80
N LEU A 219 -17.61 -16.02 6.92
CA LEU A 219 -18.10 -14.75 7.44
C LEU A 219 -19.02 -15.05 8.62
N ASP A 220 -18.82 -14.35 9.73
CA ASP A 220 -19.71 -14.42 10.90
C ASP A 220 -21.04 -13.67 10.68
N PHE A 221 -21.28 -13.22 9.46
CA PHE A 221 -22.43 -12.44 9.03
C PHE A 221 -22.86 -12.84 7.61
N PRO A 222 -24.16 -12.71 7.29
CA PRO A 222 -24.64 -12.96 5.94
C PRO A 222 -24.34 -11.78 4.99
N ILE A 223 -24.03 -12.11 3.74
CA ILE A 223 -24.04 -11.16 2.62
C ILE A 223 -25.50 -10.82 2.28
N THR A 224 -25.83 -9.54 2.11
CA THR A 224 -27.22 -9.06 1.94
C THR A 224 -27.56 -8.61 0.52
N GLY A 225 -26.60 -8.59 -0.40
CA GLY A 225 -26.81 -8.08 -1.76
C GLY A 225 -25.82 -8.65 -2.78
N GLN A 226 -25.84 -8.08 -3.99
CA GLN A 226 -24.91 -8.49 -5.05
C GLN A 226 -23.48 -8.05 -4.70
N SER A 227 -22.62 -9.02 -4.45
CA SER A 227 -21.19 -8.80 -4.23
C SER A 227 -20.44 -8.67 -5.55
N THR A 228 -19.34 -7.92 -5.56
CA THR A 228 -18.45 -7.77 -6.72
C THR A 228 -17.02 -8.10 -6.37
N ALA A 229 -16.24 -8.62 -7.32
CA ALA A 229 -14.80 -8.75 -7.25
C ALA A 229 -14.15 -7.86 -8.31
N THR A 230 -13.27 -6.95 -7.89
CA THR A 230 -12.39 -6.18 -8.79
C THR A 230 -11.01 -6.80 -8.77
N LEU A 231 -10.53 -7.29 -9.91
CA LEU A 231 -9.28 -8.04 -10.05
C LEU A 231 -8.27 -7.30 -10.92
N LEU A 232 -7.06 -7.08 -10.41
CA LEU A 232 -5.89 -6.64 -11.16
C LEU A 232 -4.97 -7.85 -11.37
N THR A 233 -4.76 -8.22 -12.63
CA THR A 233 -3.83 -9.30 -13.04
C THR A 233 -3.48 -9.12 -14.53
N ALA A 234 -2.51 -9.88 -15.02
CA ALA A 234 -2.12 -9.94 -16.42
C ALA A 234 -1.46 -11.29 -16.74
N GLY A 235 -1.17 -11.55 -18.02
CA GLY A 235 -0.56 -12.80 -18.45
C GLY A 235 0.88 -13.02 -17.94
N ALA A 236 1.58 -11.98 -17.49
CA ALA A 236 2.94 -12.09 -16.97
C ALA A 236 3.22 -11.12 -15.80
N PRO A 237 4.07 -11.49 -14.83
CA PRO A 237 4.45 -10.63 -13.70
C PRO A 237 5.09 -9.30 -14.13
N GLY A 238 5.85 -9.33 -15.21
CA GLY A 238 6.57 -8.16 -15.73
C GLY A 238 5.71 -7.22 -16.59
N THR A 239 4.40 -7.46 -16.74
CA THR A 239 3.55 -6.57 -17.56
C THR A 239 3.40 -5.20 -16.90
N PHE A 240 3.49 -4.13 -17.68
CA PHE A 240 3.33 -2.74 -17.27
C PHE A 240 2.61 -1.94 -18.36
N ASN A 241 2.07 -0.78 -17.99
CA ASN A 241 1.40 0.14 -18.93
C ASN A 241 2.39 1.20 -19.42
N THR A 242 2.28 1.57 -20.68
CA THR A 242 3.00 2.68 -21.32
C THR A 242 2.02 3.57 -22.07
N LEU A 243 2.45 4.75 -22.55
CA LEU A 243 1.57 5.58 -23.39
C LEU A 243 1.14 4.86 -24.68
N SER A 244 1.99 4.00 -25.25
CA SER A 244 1.66 3.20 -26.45
C SER A 244 0.79 1.97 -26.16
N ASN A 245 0.80 1.46 -24.93
CA ASN A 245 -0.04 0.36 -24.49
C ASN A 245 -0.61 0.64 -23.09
N PRO A 246 -1.60 1.55 -22.96
CA PRO A 246 -2.01 2.11 -21.68
C PRO A 246 -2.84 1.15 -20.82
N ASN A 247 -3.30 0.03 -21.41
CA ASN A 247 -4.26 -0.90 -20.79
C ASN A 247 -3.72 -2.34 -20.70
N ALA A 248 -2.40 -2.53 -20.68
CA ALA A 248 -1.78 -3.85 -20.56
C ALA A 248 -2.10 -4.56 -19.24
N VAL A 249 -2.25 -3.79 -18.15
CA VAL A 249 -2.63 -4.24 -16.80
C VAL A 249 -3.63 -3.23 -16.23
N VAL A 250 -4.90 -3.62 -16.17
CA VAL A 250 -5.99 -2.78 -15.64
C VAL A 250 -6.96 -3.64 -14.81
N PRO A 251 -7.60 -3.08 -13.78
CA PRO A 251 -8.60 -3.81 -12.99
C PRO A 251 -9.82 -4.18 -13.82
N GLN A 252 -10.33 -5.38 -13.62
CA GLN A 252 -11.59 -5.87 -14.18
C GLN A 252 -12.56 -6.20 -13.06
N THR A 253 -13.79 -5.68 -13.15
CA THR A 253 -14.84 -5.94 -12.15
C THR A 253 -15.82 -6.97 -12.67
N SER A 254 -16.13 -7.95 -11.84
CA SER A 254 -17.17 -8.95 -12.11
C SER A 254 -18.08 -9.15 -10.90
N ASN A 255 -19.29 -9.65 -11.16
CA ASN A 255 -20.18 -10.10 -10.10
C ASN A 255 -19.60 -11.36 -9.45
N LEU A 256 -19.64 -11.40 -8.12
CA LEU A 256 -19.30 -12.60 -7.38
C LEU A 256 -20.56 -13.47 -7.29
N ASN A 257 -20.45 -14.74 -7.68
CA ASN A 257 -21.56 -15.69 -7.66
C ASN A 257 -21.80 -16.22 -6.23
N VAL A 258 -22.26 -15.35 -5.33
CA VAL A 258 -22.67 -15.70 -3.97
C VAL A 258 -24.08 -15.21 -3.75
N GLY A 259 -24.95 -16.09 -3.25
CA GLY A 259 -26.34 -15.75 -2.97
C GLY A 259 -26.49 -14.84 -1.76
N SER A 260 -27.60 -14.09 -1.72
CA SER A 260 -28.03 -13.41 -0.49
C SER A 260 -28.20 -14.42 0.64
N GLY A 261 -27.76 -14.07 1.84
CA GLY A 261 -27.72 -14.96 3.01
C GLY A 261 -26.46 -15.82 3.11
N ALA A 262 -25.59 -15.83 2.08
CA ALA A 262 -24.34 -16.59 2.14
C ALA A 262 -23.43 -16.04 3.25
N THR A 263 -22.89 -16.97 4.04
CA THR A 263 -21.90 -16.71 5.09
C THR A 263 -20.51 -17.22 4.71
N SER A 264 -20.32 -17.61 3.44
CA SER A 264 -19.00 -17.96 2.93
C SER A 264 -18.95 -17.85 1.41
N PHE A 265 -17.74 -17.70 0.89
CA PHE A 265 -17.45 -17.86 -0.54
C PHE A 265 -16.03 -18.37 -0.75
N THR A 266 -15.81 -18.98 -1.91
CA THR A 266 -14.49 -19.43 -2.35
C THR A 266 -14.08 -18.63 -3.57
N TYR A 267 -12.80 -18.23 -3.64
CA TYR A 267 -12.23 -17.53 -4.78
C TYR A 267 -10.88 -18.12 -5.15
N ASN A 268 -10.67 -18.33 -6.45
CA ASN A 268 -9.40 -18.78 -7.01
C ASN A 268 -8.61 -17.56 -7.51
N PHE A 269 -7.64 -17.10 -6.72
CA PHE A 269 -6.79 -15.97 -7.05
C PHE A 269 -5.76 -16.41 -8.10
N PRO A 270 -5.71 -15.78 -9.29
CA PRO A 270 -4.65 -16.04 -10.26
C PRO A 270 -3.26 -15.78 -9.66
N PRO A 271 -2.18 -16.36 -10.22
CA PRO A 271 -0.84 -15.97 -9.84
C PRO A 271 -0.65 -14.47 -10.07
N GLN A 272 0.11 -13.80 -9.20
CA GLN A 272 0.39 -12.36 -9.32
C GLN A 272 -0.89 -11.54 -9.52
N SER A 273 -1.74 -11.50 -8.49
CA SER A 273 -3.01 -10.80 -8.58
C SER A 273 -3.36 -10.04 -7.32
N VAL A 274 -4.13 -8.96 -7.50
CA VAL A 274 -4.75 -8.20 -6.42
C VAL A 274 -6.25 -8.22 -6.65
N ALA A 275 -7.03 -8.61 -5.64
CA ALA A 275 -8.47 -8.58 -5.71
C ALA A 275 -9.06 -7.75 -4.56
N VAL A 276 -10.11 -6.99 -4.86
CA VAL A 276 -10.94 -6.30 -3.88
C VAL A 276 -12.37 -6.78 -4.04
N PHE A 277 -12.91 -7.35 -2.97
CA PHE A 277 -14.31 -7.76 -2.87
C PHE A 277 -15.10 -6.66 -2.17
N LYS A 278 -16.26 -6.32 -2.75
CA LYS A 278 -17.28 -5.50 -2.10
C LYS A 278 -18.42 -6.41 -1.69
N LEU A 279 -18.65 -6.55 -0.39
CA LEU A 279 -19.64 -7.43 0.19
C LEU A 279 -20.70 -6.58 0.92
N PRO A 280 -21.91 -6.39 0.36
CA PRO A 280 -22.99 -5.74 1.07
C PRO A 280 -23.37 -6.53 2.33
N VAL A 281 -23.52 -5.83 3.46
CA VAL A 281 -23.90 -6.40 4.75
C VAL A 281 -25.10 -5.65 5.36
N GLY A 282 -25.61 -6.13 6.50
CA GLY A 282 -26.83 -5.57 7.12
C GLY A 282 -26.59 -4.42 8.10
N TRP A 283 -25.34 -4.20 8.49
CA TRP A 283 -24.90 -3.31 9.57
C TRP A 283 -23.77 -2.41 9.12
#